data_AF-A0A522U1N1-F1
#
_entry.id   AF-A0A522U1N1-F1
#
_cell.length_a   1.000
_cell.length_b   1.000
_cell.length_c   1.000
_cell.angle_alpha   90.00
_cell.angle_beta   90.00
_cell.angle_gamma   90.00
#
_symmetry.space_group_name_H-M   'P 1'
#
loop_
_entity.id
_entity.type
_entity.pdbx_description
1 polymer ?
#
loop_
_entity_poly.entity_id
_entity_poly.type
_entity_poly.pdbx_seq_one_letter_code
_entity_poly.pdbx_strand_id
1 'polypeptide(L)'
;MRKAVVVLLVLGALAFTPAPVSAAGGPPCFPVANGNGAATCTVTAKDVPSPIFVGPCLNAVGVSALLISANTIAHVTGLTTGPEFWATMTETGPVALSSPDGITGRATEWFGISFNNLNQVAHATSDGQLTLPGGTAIRYHEAFHFSTDAGGQGPVSFDSCTVS
;
A
#
# COMPACT_ATOMS: atom_id res chain seq x y z
N MET A 1 8.19 7.17 -31.19
CA MET A 1 8.80 6.17 -30.29
C MET A 1 8.00 6.18 -28.99
N ARG A 2 7.13 5.18 -28.77
CA ARG A 2 6.32 5.05 -27.54
C ARG A 2 7.23 4.48 -26.45
N LYS A 3 7.73 5.33 -25.54
CA LYS A 3 8.40 4.84 -24.32
C LYS A 3 7.29 4.30 -23.41
N ALA A 4 7.05 2.98 -23.46
CA ALA A 4 6.14 2.33 -22.53
C ALA A 4 6.79 2.35 -21.14
N VAL A 5 6.20 3.11 -20.22
CA VAL A 5 6.59 3.07 -18.81
C VAL A 5 5.99 1.81 -18.21
N VAL A 6 6.81 0.80 -17.96
CA VAL A 6 6.41 -0.42 -17.25
C VAL A 6 6.45 -0.09 -15.76
N VAL A 7 5.30 0.03 -15.11
CA VAL A 7 5.23 0.15 -13.65
C VAL A 7 4.96 -1.24 -13.09
N LEU A 8 5.98 -1.87 -12.51
CA LEU A 8 5.79 -3.02 -11.63
C LEU A 8 5.22 -2.50 -10.31
N LEU A 9 3.96 -2.87 -10.02
CA LEU A 9 3.31 -2.50 -8.76
C LEU A 9 3.81 -3.44 -7.66
N VAL A 10 4.70 -2.91 -6.81
CA VAL A 10 4.97 -3.41 -5.47
C VAL A 10 4.32 -2.40 -4.52
N LEU A 11 3.13 -2.72 -4.02
CA LEU A 11 2.42 -1.88 -3.07
C LEU A 11 2.06 -2.74 -1.87
N GLY A 12 2.83 -2.54 -0.81
CA GLY A 12 2.68 -3.16 0.49
C GLY A 12 3.97 -2.98 1.28
N ALA A 13 3.85 -2.32 2.44
CA ALA A 13 4.90 -1.95 3.38
C ALA A 13 6.11 -1.20 2.79
N LEU A 14 5.98 0.12 2.63
CA LEU A 14 7.13 1.03 2.68
C LEU A 14 7.66 1.07 4.13
N ALA A 15 8.27 -0.04 4.58
CA ALA A 15 9.23 0.03 5.67
C ALA A 15 10.45 0.78 5.12
N PHE A 16 10.78 1.94 5.70
CA PHE A 16 11.94 2.77 5.34
C PHE A 16 13.28 2.10 5.74
N THR A 17 13.51 0.85 5.32
CA THR A 17 14.81 0.17 5.38
C THR A 17 15.16 -0.39 4.00
N PRO A 18 16.44 -0.33 3.58
CA PRO A 18 16.90 -0.90 2.32
C PRO A 18 16.99 -2.44 2.43
N ALA A 19 15.84 -3.12 2.54
CA ALA A 19 15.76 -4.56 2.42
C ALA A 19 15.25 -4.93 1.01
N PRO A 20 15.78 -5.99 0.38
CA PRO A 20 15.27 -6.48 -0.90
C PRO A 20 13.86 -7.06 -0.67
N VAL A 21 12.84 -6.25 -0.90
CA VAL A 21 11.46 -6.72 -0.98
C VAL A 21 11.37 -7.57 -2.24
N SER A 22 11.30 -8.89 -2.09
CA SER A 22 11.01 -9.78 -3.22
C SER A 22 9.63 -9.43 -3.77
N ALA A 23 9.60 -8.81 -4.94
CA ALA A 23 8.40 -8.40 -5.64
C ALA A 23 7.51 -9.63 -5.95
N ALA A 24 6.44 -9.81 -5.18
CA ALA A 24 5.31 -10.59 -5.66
C ALA A 24 4.64 -9.77 -6.77
N GLY A 25 4.97 -10.08 -8.03
CA GLY A 25 4.54 -9.31 -9.18
C GLY A 25 3.03 -9.36 -9.39
N GLY A 26 2.35 -8.23 -9.17
CA GLY A 26 1.02 -8.00 -9.72
C GLY A 26 1.06 -7.95 -11.27
N PRO A 27 -0.10 -8.08 -11.95
CA PRO A 27 -0.17 -7.92 -13.40
C PRO A 27 0.46 -6.58 -13.84
N PRO A 28 1.22 -6.54 -14.94
CA PRO A 28 1.83 -5.29 -15.40
C PRO A 28 0.74 -4.26 -15.77
N CYS A 29 0.85 -3.05 -15.21
CA CYS A 29 -0.05 -1.93 -15.49
C CYS A 29 0.54 -1.11 -16.65
N PHE A 30 -0.18 -1.03 -17.78
CA PHE A 30 0.20 -0.19 -18.92
C PHE A 30 -0.82 0.93 -19.08
N PRO A 31 -0.54 2.14 -18.56
CA PRO A 31 -1.45 3.26 -18.68
C PRO A 31 -1.80 3.55 -20.15
N VAL A 32 -3.10 3.68 -20.46
CA VAL A 32 -3.59 4.01 -21.81
C VAL A 32 -4.02 5.47 -21.86
N ALA A 33 -3.46 6.23 -22.81
CA ALA A 33 -3.81 7.63 -23.02
C ALA A 33 -5.19 7.78 -23.66
N ASN A 34 -5.97 8.77 -23.22
CA ASN A 34 -7.33 9.05 -23.73
C ASN A 34 -7.46 10.47 -24.34
N GLY A 35 -6.33 11.11 -24.68
CA GLY A 35 -6.30 12.44 -25.29
C GLY A 35 -6.30 13.62 -24.30
N ASN A 36 -6.30 13.37 -22.99
CA ASN A 36 -6.27 14.43 -21.97
C ASN A 36 -4.87 14.73 -21.40
N GLY A 37 -3.80 14.22 -22.04
CA GLY A 37 -2.42 14.37 -21.55
C GLY A 37 -2.03 13.41 -20.42
N ALA A 38 -2.96 12.59 -19.93
CA ALA A 38 -2.72 11.52 -18.96
C ALA A 38 -3.02 10.15 -19.54
N ALA A 39 -2.49 9.12 -18.88
CA ALA A 39 -2.74 7.73 -19.18
C ALA A 39 -3.12 7.00 -17.89
N THR A 40 -4.11 6.11 -17.97
CA THR A 40 -4.65 5.39 -16.80
C THR A 40 -4.65 3.89 -17.04
N CYS A 41 -4.41 3.11 -15.99
CA CYS A 41 -4.67 1.67 -15.96
C CYS A 41 -5.30 1.26 -14.63
N THR A 42 -6.09 0.20 -14.68
CA THR A 42 -6.70 -0.44 -13.52
C THR A 42 -6.18 -1.87 -13.43
N VAL A 43 -5.73 -2.28 -12.26
CA VAL A 43 -5.29 -3.65 -11.98
C VAL A 43 -6.25 -4.26 -10.98
N THR A 44 -6.71 -5.48 -11.29
CA THR A 44 -7.45 -6.32 -10.35
C THR A 44 -6.68 -7.60 -10.14
N ALA A 45 -6.47 -7.97 -8.88
CA ALA A 45 -5.83 -9.23 -8.50
C ALA A 45 -6.70 -9.96 -7.48
N LYS A 46 -6.65 -11.29 -7.48
CA LYS A 46 -7.45 -12.14 -6.60
C LYS A 46 -6.54 -13.16 -5.93
N ASP A 47 -6.71 -13.33 -4.62
CA ASP A 47 -5.97 -14.28 -3.79
C ASP A 47 -4.44 -14.18 -3.93
N VAL A 48 -3.90 -12.96 -4.03
CA VAL A 48 -2.45 -12.71 -4.12
C VAL A 48 -1.92 -12.33 -2.74
N PRO A 49 -0.83 -12.95 -2.24
CA PRO A 49 -0.19 -12.48 -1.02
C PRO A 49 0.21 -11.01 -1.14
N SER A 50 -0.34 -10.16 -0.26
CA SER A 50 -0.07 -8.72 -0.22
C SER A 50 0.25 -8.26 1.21
N PRO A 51 1.25 -7.39 1.40
CA PRO A 51 1.56 -6.81 2.70
C PRO A 51 0.61 -5.67 3.07
N ILE A 52 0.10 -5.72 4.31
CA ILE A 52 -0.59 -4.59 4.94
C ILE A 52 0.43 -3.71 5.67
N PHE A 53 0.19 -2.40 5.69
CA PHE A 53 0.92 -1.46 6.52
C PHE A 53 0.84 -1.87 8.00
N VAL A 54 2.01 -2.02 8.61
CA VAL A 54 2.16 -2.31 10.03
C VAL A 54 2.77 -1.08 10.69
N GLY A 55 1.92 -0.22 11.23
CA GLY A 55 2.36 0.95 11.99
C GLY A 55 2.38 0.68 13.50
N PRO A 56 2.42 1.75 14.31
CA PRO A 56 2.47 1.68 15.78
C PRO A 56 1.38 0.79 16.39
N CYS A 57 0.21 0.67 15.77
CA CYS A 57 -0.91 -0.12 16.30
C CYS A 57 -0.58 -1.61 16.39
N LEU A 58 -0.21 -2.19 15.27
CA LEU A 58 0.13 -3.60 15.19
C LEU A 58 1.46 -3.89 15.90
N ASN A 59 2.41 -2.95 15.85
CA ASN A 59 3.67 -3.06 16.60
C ASN A 59 3.45 -3.12 18.13
N ALA A 60 2.48 -2.37 18.67
CA ALA A 60 2.18 -2.33 20.10
C ALA A 60 1.68 -3.68 20.66
N VAL A 61 1.14 -4.55 19.78
CA VAL A 61 0.67 -5.90 20.11
C VAL A 61 1.60 -6.99 19.59
N GLY A 62 2.82 -6.63 19.18
CA GLY A 62 3.87 -7.56 18.78
C GLY A 62 3.76 -8.08 17.35
N VAL A 63 2.95 -7.45 16.50
CA VAL A 63 2.85 -7.79 15.07
C VAL A 63 3.80 -6.89 14.29
N SER A 64 4.87 -7.45 13.74
CA SER A 64 5.89 -6.68 12.97
C SER A 64 5.71 -6.75 11.46
N ALA A 65 4.92 -7.70 10.96
CA ALA A 65 4.60 -7.87 9.55
C ALA A 65 3.26 -8.58 9.42
N LEU A 66 2.44 -8.19 8.45
CA LEU A 66 1.15 -8.81 8.17
C LEU A 66 0.98 -9.01 6.66
N LEU A 67 0.77 -10.26 6.26
CA LEU A 67 0.44 -10.60 4.88
C LEU A 67 -1.02 -11.06 4.81
N ILE A 68 -1.75 -10.61 3.80
CA ILE A 68 -3.10 -11.11 3.48
C ILE A 68 -3.12 -11.80 2.13
N SER A 69 -4.03 -12.76 1.95
CA SER A 69 -4.42 -13.26 0.63
C SER A 69 -5.38 -12.26 0.00
N ALA A 70 -4.83 -11.22 -0.62
CA ALA A 70 -5.56 -10.04 -1.04
C ALA A 70 -6.39 -10.25 -2.30
N ASN A 71 -7.61 -9.70 -2.26
CA ASN A 71 -8.32 -9.25 -3.43
C ASN A 71 -8.09 -7.75 -3.55
N THR A 72 -7.45 -7.35 -4.63
CA THR A 72 -6.93 -5.99 -4.81
C THR A 72 -7.56 -5.34 -6.04
N ILE A 73 -7.92 -4.07 -5.90
CA ILE A 73 -8.14 -3.15 -7.02
C ILE A 73 -7.18 -1.98 -6.86
N ALA A 74 -6.43 -1.68 -7.92
CA ALA A 74 -5.54 -0.54 -7.97
C ALA A 74 -5.82 0.28 -9.22
N HIS A 75 -5.78 1.60 -9.08
CA HIS A 75 -5.84 2.55 -10.18
C HIS A 75 -4.52 3.31 -10.22
N VAL A 76 -3.90 3.39 -11.39
CA VAL A 76 -2.69 4.17 -11.62
C VAL A 76 -2.96 5.12 -12.76
N THR A 77 -2.68 6.40 -12.55
CA THR A 77 -2.72 7.41 -13.59
C THR A 77 -1.40 8.18 -13.58
N GLY A 78 -0.84 8.42 -14.76
CA GLY A 78 0.37 9.23 -14.92
C GLY A 78 0.24 10.20 -16.08
N LEU A 79 1.02 11.28 -16.05
CA LEU A 79 1.13 12.18 -17.20
C LEU A 79 1.90 11.50 -18.32
N THR A 80 1.53 11.80 -19.56
CA THR A 80 2.20 11.23 -20.73
C THR A 80 3.53 11.92 -21.07
N THR A 81 3.77 13.10 -20.48
CA THR A 81 4.90 13.98 -20.79
C THR A 81 5.88 14.16 -19.64
N GLY A 82 5.63 13.56 -18.48
CA GLY A 82 6.43 13.75 -17.26
C GLY A 82 6.31 12.57 -16.29
N PRO A 83 7.09 12.57 -15.20
CA PRO A 83 7.10 11.49 -14.21
C PRO A 83 5.98 11.60 -13.17
N GLU A 84 5.11 12.59 -13.27
CA GLU A 84 4.00 12.78 -12.34
C GLU A 84 2.99 11.63 -12.45
N PHE A 85 2.62 11.11 -11.29
CA PHE A 85 1.64 10.04 -11.20
C PHE A 85 0.86 10.08 -9.89
N TRP A 86 -0.27 9.40 -9.90
CA TRP A 86 -1.06 9.13 -8.71
C TRP A 86 -1.59 7.72 -8.81
N ALA A 87 -1.62 7.04 -7.67
CA ALA A 87 -2.17 5.70 -7.57
C ALA A 87 -3.03 5.58 -6.32
N THR A 88 -4.11 4.82 -6.46
CA THR A 88 -4.92 4.37 -5.34
C THR A 88 -5.01 2.86 -5.36
N MET A 89 -5.16 2.26 -4.19
CA MET A 89 -5.32 0.83 -4.03
C MET A 89 -6.32 0.56 -2.92
N THR A 90 -7.11 -0.49 -3.10
CA THR A 90 -7.86 -1.13 -2.04
C THR A 90 -7.55 -2.60 -2.09
N GLU A 91 -7.13 -3.17 -0.97
CA GLU A 91 -6.91 -4.60 -0.83
C GLU A 91 -7.60 -5.14 0.42
N THR A 92 -8.16 -6.33 0.30
CA THR A 92 -8.87 -6.98 1.40
C THR A 92 -8.71 -8.48 1.31
N GLY A 93 -8.46 -9.13 2.43
CA GLY A 93 -8.16 -10.55 2.42
C GLY A 93 -8.03 -11.15 3.81
N PRO A 94 -8.20 -12.47 3.93
CA PRO A 94 -7.80 -13.17 5.14
C PRO A 94 -6.27 -13.09 5.30
N VAL A 95 -5.78 -13.18 6.53
CA VAL A 95 -4.34 -13.33 6.80
C VAL A 95 -3.82 -14.55 6.02
N ALA A 96 -2.76 -14.34 5.24
CA ALA A 96 -2.16 -15.36 4.40
C ALA A 96 -1.49 -16.43 5.28
N LEU A 97 -1.47 -17.68 4.81
CA LEU A 97 -0.75 -18.77 5.49
C LEU A 97 0.77 -18.49 5.59
N SER A 98 1.29 -17.65 4.70
CA SER A 98 2.68 -17.17 4.72
C SER A 98 2.91 -15.98 5.65
N SER A 99 1.86 -15.44 6.28
CA SER A 99 2.03 -14.38 7.27
C SER A 99 2.85 -14.90 8.46
N PRO A 100 3.83 -14.14 8.94
CA PRO A 100 4.55 -14.48 10.15
C PRO A 100 3.60 -14.65 11.35
N ASP A 101 4.09 -15.36 12.36
CA ASP A 101 3.55 -15.32 13.71
C ASP A 101 2.18 -15.96 13.91
N GLY A 102 1.74 -16.93 13.09
CA GLY A 102 0.51 -17.70 13.38
C GLY A 102 -0.76 -16.86 13.56
N ILE A 103 -0.72 -15.60 13.10
CA ILE A 103 -1.83 -14.66 13.16
C ILE A 103 -2.90 -15.15 12.20
N THR A 104 -4.15 -15.06 12.61
CA THR A 104 -5.30 -15.35 11.73
C THR A 104 -6.26 -14.17 11.74
N GLY A 105 -7.18 -14.14 10.78
CA GLY A 105 -8.20 -13.10 10.73
C GLY A 105 -8.30 -12.48 9.35
N ARG A 106 -8.69 -11.20 9.31
CA ARG A 106 -8.91 -10.46 8.06
C ARG A 106 -8.48 -9.02 8.23
N ALA A 107 -7.86 -8.48 7.19
CA ALA A 107 -7.51 -7.08 7.11
C ALA A 107 -7.92 -6.47 5.77
N THR A 108 -8.04 -5.15 5.76
CA THR A 108 -8.29 -4.33 4.59
C THR A 108 -7.38 -3.11 4.66
N GLU A 109 -6.82 -2.72 3.54
CA GLU A 109 -6.05 -1.50 3.40
C GLU A 109 -6.55 -0.67 2.23
N TRP A 110 -6.61 0.64 2.44
CA TRP A 110 -6.77 1.66 1.42
C TRP A 110 -5.48 2.47 1.37
N PHE A 111 -4.86 2.52 0.21
CA PHE A 111 -3.62 3.25 0.00
C PHE A 111 -3.81 4.30 -1.10
N GLY A 112 -3.15 5.43 -0.94
CA GLY A 112 -3.06 6.48 -1.94
C GLY A 112 -1.67 7.09 -1.97
N ILE A 113 -1.12 7.27 -3.17
CA ILE A 113 0.11 8.03 -3.38
C ILE A 113 -0.05 9.00 -4.53
N SER A 114 0.52 10.18 -4.37
CA SER A 114 0.69 11.14 -5.45
C SER A 114 2.13 11.64 -5.45
N PHE A 115 2.70 11.68 -6.64
CA PHE A 115 3.98 12.30 -6.90
C PHE A 115 3.76 13.34 -7.99
N ASN A 116 4.06 14.60 -7.67
CA ASN A 116 4.43 15.56 -8.69
C ASN A 116 5.93 15.83 -8.52
N ASN A 117 6.66 16.15 -9.58
CA ASN A 117 8.13 16.26 -9.62
C ASN A 117 8.88 16.77 -8.36
N LEU A 118 8.21 17.58 -7.55
CA LEU A 118 8.74 18.29 -6.39
C LEU A 118 8.06 17.92 -5.06
N ASN A 119 6.91 17.23 -5.09
CA ASN A 119 6.13 16.92 -3.91
C ASN A 119 5.66 15.46 -3.94
N GLN A 120 5.67 14.83 -2.78
CA GLN A 120 5.16 13.47 -2.60
C GLN A 120 4.15 13.50 -1.47
N VAL A 121 3.05 12.78 -1.65
CA VAL A 121 2.07 12.51 -0.61
C VAL A 121 1.72 11.04 -0.65
N ALA A 122 1.76 10.37 0.50
CA ALA A 122 1.29 9.02 0.69
C ALA A 122 0.33 8.97 1.89
N HIS A 123 -0.73 8.19 1.74
CA HIS A 123 -1.67 7.89 2.81
C HIS A 123 -1.99 6.41 2.79
N ALA A 124 -2.18 5.85 3.98
CA ALA A 124 -2.75 4.52 4.14
C ALA A 124 -3.80 4.56 5.24
N THR A 125 -4.86 3.79 5.08
CA THR A 125 -5.77 3.43 6.15
C THR A 125 -5.87 1.92 6.16
N SER A 126 -5.67 1.30 7.32
CA SER A 126 -5.77 -0.14 7.46
C SER A 126 -6.69 -0.49 8.63
N ASP A 127 -7.49 -1.52 8.43
CA ASP A 127 -8.47 -2.02 9.38
C ASP A 127 -8.41 -3.53 9.41
N GLY A 128 -8.53 -4.11 10.59
CA GLY A 128 -8.60 -5.56 10.67
C GLY A 128 -9.09 -6.12 12.00
N GLN A 129 -9.48 -7.38 11.93
CA GLN A 129 -9.78 -8.21 13.09
C GLN A 129 -8.83 -9.39 13.05
N LEU A 130 -7.94 -9.47 14.02
CA LEU A 130 -6.87 -10.45 14.07
C LEU A 130 -7.02 -11.31 15.33
N THR A 131 -6.57 -12.55 15.22
CA THR A 131 -6.31 -13.40 16.37
C THR A 131 -4.80 -13.61 16.45
N LEU A 132 -4.19 -13.16 17.53
CA LEU A 132 -2.76 -13.25 17.80
C LEU A 132 -2.35 -14.69 18.23
N PRO A 133 -1.05 -15.01 18.19
CA PRO A 133 -0.49 -16.13 18.95
C PRO A 133 -1.00 -16.16 20.38
N GLY A 134 -1.63 -17.27 20.78
CA GLY A 134 -2.24 -17.41 22.10
C GLY A 134 -3.75 -17.15 22.14
N GLY A 135 -4.36 -16.80 21.00
CA GLY A 135 -5.82 -16.76 20.85
C GLY A 135 -6.47 -15.43 21.21
N THR A 136 -5.68 -14.42 21.59
CA THR A 136 -6.19 -13.06 21.84
C THR A 136 -6.73 -12.46 20.54
N ALA A 137 -8.02 -12.13 20.52
CA ALA A 137 -8.62 -11.39 19.43
C ALA A 137 -8.40 -9.89 19.63
N ILE A 138 -8.01 -9.19 18.57
CA ILE A 138 -7.86 -7.74 18.54
C ILE A 138 -8.61 -7.16 17.34
N ARG A 139 -9.03 -5.91 17.47
CA ARG A 139 -9.42 -5.05 16.34
C ARG A 139 -8.48 -3.87 16.28
N TYR A 140 -8.04 -3.53 15.08
CA TYR A 140 -7.21 -2.36 14.87
C TYR A 140 -7.79 -1.48 13.77
N HIS A 141 -7.55 -0.18 13.92
CA HIS A 141 -7.74 0.85 12.90
C HIS A 141 -6.50 1.73 12.93
N GLU A 142 -5.88 1.93 11.78
CA GLU A 142 -4.64 2.69 11.64
C GLU A 142 -4.74 3.61 10.42
N ALA A 143 -4.30 4.85 10.58
CA ALA A 143 -4.27 5.86 9.54
C ALA A 143 -2.90 6.52 9.51
N PHE A 144 -2.22 6.38 8.38
CA PHE A 144 -0.90 6.93 8.13
C PHE A 144 -0.97 8.05 7.09
N HIS A 145 -0.18 9.09 7.32
CA HIS A 145 0.12 10.11 6.34
C HIS A 145 1.61 10.42 6.30
N PHE A 146 2.08 10.67 5.10
CA PHE A 146 3.38 11.24 4.83
C PHE A 146 3.28 12.22 3.66
N SER A 147 3.91 13.36 3.79
CA SER A 147 4.11 14.27 2.68
C SER A 147 5.46 14.97 2.74
N THR A 148 6.00 15.30 1.57
CA THR A 148 7.16 16.17 1.40
C THR A 148 6.81 17.23 0.39
N ASP A 149 7.27 18.45 0.63
CA ASP A 149 7.18 19.54 -0.32
C ASP A 149 8.56 20.09 -0.72
N ALA A 150 8.61 20.79 -1.86
CA ALA A 150 9.82 21.49 -2.31
C ALA A 150 10.06 22.83 -1.60
N GLY A 151 9.20 23.22 -0.65
CA GLY A 151 9.33 24.44 0.14
C GLY A 151 10.36 24.34 1.26
N GLY A 152 10.92 23.15 1.51
CA GLY A 152 11.97 22.93 2.52
C GLY A 152 11.44 22.89 3.96
N GLN A 153 10.12 22.91 4.14
CA GLN A 153 9.49 22.44 5.37
C GLN A 153 9.62 20.93 5.30
N GLY A 154 10.33 20.31 6.25
CA GLY A 154 10.64 18.88 6.21
C GLY A 154 9.40 17.98 6.06
N PRO A 155 9.59 16.66 5.94
CA PRO A 155 8.46 15.75 5.77
C PRO A 155 7.43 15.94 6.89
N VAL A 156 6.17 16.09 6.52
CA VAL A 156 5.05 16.02 7.46
C VAL A 156 4.61 14.57 7.52
N SER A 157 4.66 13.98 8.70
CA SER A 157 4.14 12.63 8.91
C SER A 157 3.34 12.58 10.19
N PHE A 158 2.21 11.87 10.13
CA PHE A 158 1.45 11.50 11.30
C PHE A 158 0.93 10.08 11.15
N ASP A 159 0.73 9.47 12.30
CA ASP A 159 0.09 8.19 12.44
C ASP A 159 -0.98 8.33 13.52
N SER A 160 -2.17 7.79 13.28
CA SER A 160 -3.27 7.73 14.24
C SER A 160 -3.82 6.32 14.28
N CYS A 161 -4.04 5.83 15.47
CA CYS A 161 -4.10 4.40 15.69
C CYS A 161 -5.01 4.08 16.90
N THR A 162 -5.86 3.05 16.76
CA THR A 162 -6.63 2.45 17.87
C THR A 162 -6.59 0.93 17.80
N VAL A 163 -6.36 0.27 18.94
CA VAL A 163 -6.44 -1.19 19.10
C VAL A 163 -7.32 -1.53 20.30
N SER A 164 -8.20 -2.53 20.16
CA SER A 164 -9.09 -3.03 21.23
C SER A 164 -9.17 -4.55 21.24
#